data_AF-A0A662AYH5-F1
#
_entry.id   AF-A0A662AYH5-F1
#
_cell.length_a   1.000
_cell.length_b   1.000
_cell.length_c   1.000
_cell.angle_alpha   90.00
_cell.angle_beta   90.00
_cell.angle_gamma   90.00
#
_symmetry.space_group_name_H-M   'P 1'
#
loop_
_entity.id
_entity.type
_entity.pdbx_description
1 polymer ?
#
loop_
_entity_poly.entity_id
_entity_poly.type
_entity_poly.pdbx_seq_one_letter_code
_entity_poly.pdbx_strand_id
1 'polypeptide(L)'
;MKQKNILTIIVSIVVIILLVWYFSTPEELSSNTIITEVKSGTFVIDITTTGELEARSSEKIMGPNPIALRNSRIFQYRIEDIIPDGTVVDSGQWIATLDRSDLETRSKTRSWKWKNSRHN
;
A
#
# COMPACT_ATOMS: atom_id res chain seq x y z
N MET A 1 -43.57 -89.79 27.98
CA MET A 1 -43.28 -88.63 27.11
C MET A 1 -43.00 -87.33 27.88
N LYS A 2 -42.64 -87.35 29.18
CA LYS A 2 -42.53 -86.12 30.02
C LYS A 2 -41.09 -85.63 30.27
N GLN A 3 -40.06 -86.48 30.13
CA GLN A 3 -38.67 -86.11 30.45
C GLN A 3 -37.95 -85.34 29.33
N LYS A 4 -38.29 -85.59 28.06
CA LYS A 4 -37.68 -84.89 26.91
C LYS A 4 -38.09 -83.42 26.83
N ASN A 5 -39.32 -83.08 27.26
CA ASN A 5 -39.82 -81.71 27.25
C ASN A 5 -39.22 -80.85 28.38
N ILE A 6 -38.84 -81.47 29.51
CA ILE A 6 -38.16 -80.78 30.61
C ILE A 6 -36.74 -80.39 30.21
N LEU A 7 -36.03 -81.27 29.50
CA LEU A 7 -34.68 -80.99 29.00
C LEU A 7 -34.67 -79.82 27.99
N THR A 8 -35.65 -79.74 27.10
CA THR A 8 -35.77 -78.62 26.15
C THR A 8 -36.09 -77.29 26.84
N ILE A 9 -36.86 -77.31 27.93
CA ILE A 9 -37.17 -76.10 28.72
C ILE A 9 -35.92 -75.61 29.45
N ILE A 10 -35.14 -76.50 30.04
CA ILE A 10 -33.89 -76.15 30.74
C ILE A 10 -32.88 -75.55 29.76
N VAL A 11 -32.69 -76.16 28.59
CA VAL A 11 -31.79 -75.63 27.55
C VAL A 11 -32.25 -74.25 27.08
N SER A 12 -33.54 -74.05 26.87
CA SER A 12 -34.10 -72.75 26.48
C SER A 12 -33.81 -71.66 27.53
N ILE A 13 -33.98 -71.99 28.81
CA ILE A 13 -33.68 -71.07 29.92
C ILE A 13 -32.20 -70.72 30.01
N VAL A 14 -31.31 -71.69 29.80
CA VAL A 14 -29.86 -71.44 29.80
C VAL A 14 -29.46 -70.53 28.64
N VAL A 15 -30.04 -70.73 27.46
CA VAL A 15 -29.79 -69.87 26.29
C VAL A 15 -30.27 -68.44 26.53
N ILE A 16 -31.43 -68.26 27.15
CA ILE A 16 -31.97 -66.94 27.50
C ILE A 16 -31.06 -66.23 28.52
N ILE A 17 -30.57 -66.95 29.53
CA ILE A 17 -29.66 -66.38 30.54
C ILE A 17 -28.34 -65.91 29.90
N LEU A 18 -27.77 -66.70 28.98
CA LEU A 18 -26.55 -66.34 28.27
C LEU A 18 -26.75 -65.11 27.37
N LEU A 19 -27.90 -65.01 26.71
CA LEU A 19 -28.26 -63.83 25.92
C LEU A 19 -28.37 -62.59 26.80
N VAL A 20 -29.09 -62.65 27.91
CA VAL A 20 -29.23 -61.52 28.84
C VAL A 20 -27.87 -61.10 29.39
N TRP A 21 -27.00 -62.06 29.71
CA TRP A 21 -25.64 -61.77 30.19
C TRP A 21 -24.79 -61.07 29.14
N TYR A 22 -24.83 -61.53 27.88
CA TYR A 22 -24.09 -60.93 26.77
C TYR A 22 -24.56 -59.50 26.45
N PHE A 23 -25.87 -59.24 26.52
CA PHE A 23 -26.41 -57.90 26.24
C PHE A 23 -26.40 -56.94 27.44
N SER A 24 -26.16 -57.43 28.66
CA SER A 24 -26.10 -56.59 29.87
C SER A 24 -24.70 -56.03 30.16
N THR A 25 -23.71 -56.28 29.29
CA THR A 25 -22.40 -55.63 29.44
C THR A 25 -22.53 -54.18 29.00
N PRO A 26 -22.34 -53.19 29.88
CA PRO A 26 -22.43 -51.79 29.48
C PRO A 26 -21.31 -51.47 28.50
N GLU A 27 -21.64 -50.91 27.34
CA GLU A 27 -20.65 -50.29 26.46
C GLU A 27 -20.08 -49.08 27.19
N GLU A 28 -18.79 -49.13 27.53
CA GLU A 28 -18.06 -47.95 27.97
C GLU A 28 -17.99 -46.99 26.79
N LEU A 29 -18.92 -46.03 26.77
CA LEU A 29 -18.88 -44.86 25.90
C LEU A 29 -17.67 -44.03 26.33
N SER A 30 -16.50 -44.46 25.86
CA SER A 30 -15.27 -43.72 25.95
C SER A 30 -15.45 -42.48 25.10
N SER A 31 -15.96 -41.41 25.71
CA SER A 31 -16.00 -40.10 25.10
C SER A 31 -14.56 -39.73 24.77
N ASN A 32 -14.17 -39.90 23.51
CA ASN A 32 -12.87 -39.53 22.99
C ASN A 32 -12.76 -38.00 23.01
N THR A 33 -12.58 -37.43 24.20
CA THR A 33 -12.31 -36.02 24.36
C THR A 33 -10.87 -35.80 23.93
N ILE A 34 -10.69 -35.22 22.74
CA ILE A 34 -9.38 -34.88 22.21
C ILE A 34 -8.88 -33.66 23.00
N ILE A 35 -7.99 -33.91 23.94
CA ILE A 35 -7.33 -32.87 24.74
C ILE A 35 -5.93 -32.66 24.19
N THR A 36 -5.54 -31.40 23.97
CA THR A 36 -4.19 -31.04 23.53
C THR A 36 -3.61 -29.97 24.44
N GLU A 37 -2.29 -30.00 24.60
CA GLU A 37 -1.55 -29.01 25.37
C GLU A 37 -1.48 -27.67 24.62
N VAL A 38 -1.75 -26.57 25.31
CA VAL A 38 -1.67 -25.22 24.75
C VAL A 38 -0.23 -24.73 24.73
N LYS A 39 0.22 -24.21 23.60
CA LYS A 39 1.57 -23.65 23.43
C LYS A 39 1.50 -22.13 23.43
N SER A 40 2.30 -21.48 24.28
CA SER A 40 2.49 -20.03 24.26
C SER A 40 3.65 -19.68 23.32
N GLY A 41 3.47 -18.58 22.57
CA GLY A 41 4.46 -18.07 21.64
C GLY A 41 4.13 -16.63 21.27
N THR A 42 5.09 -15.93 20.66
CA THR A 42 4.88 -14.54 20.24
C THR A 42 3.87 -14.50 19.09
N PHE A 43 2.73 -13.88 19.34
CA PHE A 43 1.70 -13.64 18.33
C PHE A 43 1.89 -12.23 17.76
N VAL A 44 2.34 -12.15 16.51
CA VAL A 44 2.57 -10.87 15.82
C VAL A 44 1.31 -10.53 15.02
N ILE A 45 0.75 -9.35 15.28
CA ILE A 45 -0.42 -8.81 14.57
C ILE A 45 0.09 -7.80 13.55
N ASP A 46 0.27 -8.25 12.30
CA ASP A 46 0.64 -7.38 11.20
C ASP A 46 -0.60 -6.81 10.52
N ILE A 47 -0.75 -5.49 10.57
CA ILE A 47 -1.84 -4.76 9.91
C ILE A 47 -1.30 -4.26 8.57
N THR A 48 -1.77 -4.84 7.47
CA THR A 48 -1.42 -4.37 6.13
C THR A 48 -2.34 -3.23 5.74
N THR A 49 -1.81 -2.01 5.72
CA THR A 49 -2.52 -0.85 5.18
C THR A 49 -2.16 -0.64 3.72
N THR A 50 -3.16 -0.36 2.88
CA THR A 50 -2.95 0.08 1.50
C THR A 50 -2.97 1.61 1.50
N GLY A 51 -1.89 2.22 1.05
CA GLY A 51 -1.79 3.67 0.86
C GLY A 51 -1.17 3.98 -0.50
N GLU A 52 -1.51 5.14 -1.04
CA GLU A 52 -0.86 5.68 -2.24
C GLU A 52 0.39 6.46 -1.84
N LEU A 53 1.42 6.44 -2.69
CA LEU A 53 2.64 7.20 -2.48
C LEU A 53 2.44 8.61 -3.04
N GLU A 54 2.54 9.62 -2.17
CA GLU A 54 2.58 11.02 -2.57
C GLU A 54 4.00 11.58 -2.49
N ALA A 55 4.30 12.58 -3.33
CA ALA A 55 5.56 13.29 -3.26
C ALA A 55 5.67 14.07 -1.94
N ARG A 56 6.83 13.99 -1.26
CA ARG A 56 7.06 14.71 0.01
C ARG A 56 6.95 16.23 -0.11
N SER A 57 7.30 16.76 -1.27
CA SER A 57 7.23 18.19 -1.58
C SER A 57 7.13 18.35 -3.10
N SER A 58 6.35 19.33 -3.54
CA SER A 58 6.16 19.66 -4.95
C SER A 58 6.22 21.18 -5.07
N GLU A 59 7.22 21.68 -5.80
CA GLU A 59 7.45 23.10 -6.02
C GLU A 59 7.32 23.42 -7.51
N LYS A 60 6.68 24.54 -7.84
CA LYS A 60 6.49 24.94 -9.24
C LYS A 60 7.54 26.00 -9.60
N ILE A 61 8.43 25.63 -10.52
CA ILE A 61 9.42 26.57 -11.06
C ILE A 61 8.70 27.53 -12.01
N MET A 62 8.60 28.80 -11.61
CA MET A 62 7.93 29.84 -12.39
C MET A 62 8.94 30.66 -13.21
N GLY A 63 8.53 31.06 -14.41
CA GLY A 63 9.26 32.02 -15.22
C GLY A 63 9.20 33.45 -14.67
N PRO A 64 9.85 34.43 -15.34
CA PRO A 64 9.87 35.82 -14.91
C PRO A 64 8.47 36.43 -14.84
N ASN A 65 8.26 37.33 -13.90
CA ASN A 65 6.96 37.97 -13.68
C ASN A 65 6.50 38.73 -14.95
N PRO A 66 5.35 38.35 -15.56
CA PRO A 66 4.85 38.98 -16.78
C PRO A 66 4.61 40.49 -16.65
N ILE A 67 4.21 40.97 -15.47
CA ILE A 67 3.97 42.40 -15.21
C ILE A 67 5.29 43.17 -15.25
N ALA A 68 6.35 42.62 -14.66
CA ALA A 68 7.69 43.23 -14.69
C ALA A 68 8.27 43.26 -16.11
N LEU A 69 8.05 42.20 -16.89
CA LEU A 69 8.41 42.16 -18.31
C LEU A 69 7.66 43.23 -19.12
N ARG A 70 6.36 43.37 -18.92
CA ARG A 70 5.56 44.40 -19.60
C ARG A 70 5.97 45.82 -19.22
N ASN A 71 6.26 46.08 -17.94
CA ASN A 71 6.73 47.40 -17.49
C ASN A 71 8.07 47.77 -18.12
N SER A 72 8.93 46.78 -18.30
CA SER A 72 10.17 46.98 -19.01
C SER A 72 9.98 47.05 -20.51
N ARG A 73 8.77 46.80 -21.07
CA ARG A 73 8.29 46.65 -22.48
C ARG A 73 8.80 45.42 -23.25
N ILE A 74 9.11 44.35 -22.54
CA ILE A 74 9.43 43.04 -23.11
C ILE A 74 8.08 42.33 -23.32
N PHE A 75 7.78 41.96 -24.56
CA PHE A 75 6.50 41.31 -24.91
C PHE A 75 6.67 39.84 -25.26
N GLN A 76 7.86 39.46 -25.74
CA GLN A 76 8.17 38.10 -26.15
C GLN A 76 9.33 37.59 -25.31
N TYR A 77 9.18 36.38 -24.78
CA TYR A 77 10.22 35.62 -24.13
C TYR A 77 9.95 34.15 -24.44
N ARG A 78 11.00 33.44 -24.85
CA ARG A 78 10.93 32.03 -25.24
C ARG A 78 11.96 31.27 -24.44
N ILE A 79 11.69 30.00 -24.17
CA ILE A 79 12.70 29.09 -23.62
C ILE A 79 13.66 28.76 -24.77
N GLU A 80 14.94 29.05 -24.55
CA GLU A 80 16.02 28.73 -25.48
C GLU A 80 16.54 27.32 -25.21
N ASP A 81 16.75 27.00 -23.94
CA ASP A 81 17.25 25.70 -23.49
C ASP A 81 16.65 25.33 -22.13
N ILE A 82 16.48 24.03 -21.89
CA ILE A 82 15.90 23.48 -20.66
C ILE A 82 16.46 22.07 -20.40
N ILE A 83 16.65 21.75 -19.13
CA ILE A 83 17.05 20.39 -18.71
C ILE A 83 16.01 19.35 -19.16
N PRO A 84 16.43 18.10 -19.44
CA PRO A 84 15.51 17.03 -19.78
C PRO A 84 14.71 16.56 -18.56
N ASP A 85 13.52 16.01 -18.83
CA ASP A 85 12.66 15.44 -17.79
C ASP A 85 13.33 14.28 -17.05
N GLY A 86 13.03 14.15 -15.76
CA GLY A 86 13.64 13.13 -14.90
C GLY A 86 15.06 13.47 -14.40
N THR A 87 15.56 14.67 -14.69
CA THR A 87 16.85 15.15 -14.17
C THR A 87 16.73 15.51 -12.68
N VAL A 88 17.67 15.03 -11.87
CA VAL A 88 17.79 15.42 -10.46
C VAL A 88 18.55 16.75 -10.38
N VAL A 89 17.94 17.74 -9.74
CA VAL A 89 18.51 19.08 -9.59
C VAL A 89 18.41 19.55 -8.15
N ASP A 90 19.38 20.34 -7.71
CA ASP A 90 19.37 20.97 -6.39
C ASP A 90 18.85 22.42 -6.45
N SER A 91 18.52 22.97 -5.29
CA SER A 91 18.16 24.36 -5.10
C SER A 91 19.20 25.31 -5.70
N GLY A 92 18.72 26.23 -6.54
CA GLY A 92 19.59 27.21 -7.23
C GLY A 92 20.36 26.66 -8.43
N GLN A 93 20.23 25.37 -8.75
CA GLN A 93 20.81 24.81 -9.96
C GLN A 93 20.14 25.42 -11.21
N TRP A 94 20.92 25.53 -12.28
CA TRP A 94 20.40 25.96 -13.57
C TRP A 94 19.40 24.94 -14.12
N ILE A 95 18.25 25.44 -14.61
CA ILE A 95 17.13 24.63 -15.09
C ILE A 95 16.76 25.00 -16.53
N ALA A 96 16.69 26.30 -16.83
CA ALA A 96 16.30 26.79 -18.15
C ALA A 96 16.94 28.14 -18.45
N THR A 97 17.21 28.38 -19.72
CA THR A 97 17.63 29.68 -20.26
C THR A 97 16.51 30.25 -21.13
N LEU A 98 16.24 31.54 -20.97
CA LEU A 98 15.32 32.28 -21.81
C LEU A 98 16.10 33.04 -22.89
N ASP A 99 15.57 33.08 -24.11
CA ASP A 99 16.10 33.87 -25.21
C ASP A 99 16.09 35.36 -24.85
N ARG A 100 17.27 35.98 -24.94
CA ARG A 100 17.53 37.36 -24.48
C ARG A 100 17.59 38.37 -25.62
N SER A 101 17.36 37.98 -26.87
CA SER A 101 17.53 38.86 -28.04
C SER A 101 16.75 40.17 -27.94
N ASP A 102 15.49 40.07 -27.50
CA ASP A 102 14.63 41.24 -27.25
C ASP A 102 15.04 42.02 -25.98
N LEU A 103 15.63 41.36 -24.99
CA LEU A 103 16.11 41.99 -23.75
C LEU A 103 17.35 42.84 -23.99
N GLU A 104 18.30 42.30 -24.74
CA GLU A 104 19.59 42.93 -25.05
C GLU A 104 19.39 44.17 -25.90
N THR A 105 18.55 44.07 -26.93
CA THR A 105 18.21 45.21 -27.79
C THR A 105 17.65 46.38 -26.97
N ARG A 106 16.81 46.07 -25.97
CA ARG A 106 16.07 47.08 -25.20
C ARG A 106 16.90 47.66 -24.06
N SER A 107 17.74 46.86 -23.41
CA SER A 107 18.73 47.33 -22.44
C SER A 107 19.79 48.22 -23.09
N LYS A 108 20.28 47.86 -24.28
CA LYS A 108 21.23 48.67 -25.05
C LYS A 108 20.62 50.00 -25.50
N THR A 109 19.39 49.99 -26.02
CA THR A 109 18.64 51.20 -26.38
C THR A 109 18.45 52.13 -25.17
N ARG A 110 18.12 51.56 -24.00
CA ARG A 110 18.00 52.31 -22.75
C ARG A 110 19.35 52.95 -22.38
N SER A 111 20.43 52.17 -22.37
CA SER A 111 21.78 52.67 -22.03
C SER A 111 22.23 53.80 -22.95
N TRP A 112 21.99 53.68 -24.26
CA TRP A 112 22.25 54.73 -25.24
C TRP A 112 21.49 56.03 -24.92
N LYS A 113 20.19 55.92 -24.63
CA LYS A 113 19.34 57.08 -24.30
C LYS A 113 19.83 57.79 -23.03
N TRP A 114 20.23 57.04 -22.01
CA TRP A 114 20.80 57.60 -20.77
C TRP A 114 22.16 58.27 -20.99
N LYS A 115 23.02 57.70 -21.83
CA LYS A 115 24.34 58.28 -22.14
C LYS A 115 24.19 59.58 -22.94
N ASN A 116 23.28 59.62 -23.92
CA ASN A 116 23.00 60.83 -24.68
C ASN A 116 22.33 61.93 -23.85
N SER A 117 21.48 61.55 -22.87
CA SER A 117 20.82 62.49 -21.96
C SER A 117 21.73 63.07 -20.87
N ARG A 118 22.93 62.53 -20.67
CA ARG A 118 23.95 63.08 -19.75
C ARG A 118 24.92 64.04 -20.42
N HIS A 119 24.86 64.16 -21.74
CA HIS A 119 25.69 65.06 -22.55
C HIS A 119 24.91 66.27 -23.07
N ASN A 120 23.68 66.46 -22.60
CA ASN A 120 22.83 67.62 -22.80
C ASN A 120 22.39 68.14 -21.44
#